data_AF-A0ABD3PUY3-F1
#
_entry.id   AF-A0ABD3PUY3-F1
#
_cell.length_a   1.000
_cell.length_b   1.000
_cell.length_c   1.000
_cell.angle_alpha   90.00
_cell.angle_beta   90.00
_cell.angle_gamma   90.00
#
_symmetry.space_group_name_H-M   'P 1'
#
loop_
_entity.id
_entity.type
_entity.pdbx_description
1 polymer ?
#
loop_
_entity_poly.entity_id
_entity_poly.type
_entity_poly.pdbx_seq_one_letter_code
_entity_poly.pdbx_strand_id
1 'polypeptide(L)'
;MVRYNAQRGFGFIAVDDGGPDMYVHATGLEFDGPLIDGDRVRFVTEIDRRTKKPKAVGVVRANKEPTSEATEVPTPAEANSVVMEEASSSKEEEKVSGQVEKNQRALLEAKLKNDQVAREARIAAEAEKARLAKEAEEARIAAEAEQARLAKEAEEKRLAEEAEKARLAEEARIAAEAEQARIAKEAEEKRLAEEAEKARLAEEARIAAEAEQARLAKEAEEKRLADEAEKARLAEEARIAAEAEQARLAKEAEQKRLAEEAEKALLAKEAEEARIAAEQARLAKEAEQKRLAEEAEKARLAKEAEDARIAAEQARLAKEAEEKRLAEEAEKARLAKEAEEARIAAEQARLAKEAEEKRLAEEAEKARLEEEARLAKEEAEARARGYPNASIMKARTQHLIPRNNELLTAKYAAITDIEEKAFTILTDLGMLELSLDPDDASFDDEDDDDV
;
A
#
# COMPACT_ATOMS: atom_id res chain seq x y z
N MET A 1 5.65 -127.91 -3.13
CA MET A 1 4.89 -127.94 -1.85
C MET A 1 4.04 -126.69 -1.75
N VAL A 2 2.80 -126.76 -1.27
CA VAL A 2 1.95 -125.57 -1.04
C VAL A 2 1.99 -125.14 0.43
N ARG A 3 1.90 -123.82 0.68
CA ARG A 3 1.45 -123.22 1.94
C ARG A 3 0.26 -122.28 1.68
N TYR A 4 -0.91 -122.51 2.28
CA TYR A 4 -2.14 -121.75 1.98
C TYR A 4 -2.91 -121.37 3.24
N ASN A 5 -3.16 -120.06 3.42
CA ASN A 5 -3.95 -119.57 4.53
C ASN A 5 -5.43 -119.39 4.11
N ALA A 6 -6.26 -120.38 4.47
CA ALA A 6 -7.68 -120.38 4.15
C ALA A 6 -8.48 -119.19 4.71
N GLN A 7 -8.09 -118.65 5.88
CA GLN A 7 -8.75 -117.46 6.46
C GLN A 7 -8.42 -116.17 5.70
N ARG A 8 -7.25 -116.10 5.05
CA ARG A 8 -6.80 -114.91 4.31
C ARG A 8 -6.93 -115.03 2.79
N GLY A 9 -7.34 -116.19 2.27
CA GLY A 9 -7.61 -116.42 0.85
C GLY A 9 -6.38 -116.38 -0.06
N PHE A 10 -5.17 -116.61 0.47
CA PHE A 10 -3.95 -116.65 -0.34
C PHE A 10 -2.89 -117.61 0.20
N GLY A 11 -1.93 -117.95 -0.66
CA GLY A 11 -0.81 -118.83 -0.33
C GLY A 11 0.34 -118.72 -1.32
N PHE A 12 1.26 -119.67 -1.21
CA PHE A 12 2.43 -119.82 -2.07
C PHE A 12 2.62 -121.28 -2.48
N ILE A 13 3.07 -121.49 -3.72
CA ILE A 13 3.32 -122.80 -4.33
C ILE A 13 4.82 -122.88 -4.64
N ALA A 14 5.57 -123.67 -3.87
CA ALA A 14 6.96 -123.99 -4.19
C ALA A 14 7.00 -124.91 -5.41
N VAL A 15 7.74 -124.49 -6.45
CA VAL A 15 7.80 -125.13 -7.78
C VAL A 15 8.85 -126.24 -7.81
N ASP A 16 8.51 -127.41 -8.34
CA ASP A 16 9.39 -128.59 -8.30
C ASP A 16 10.69 -128.41 -9.14
N ASP A 17 10.74 -127.48 -10.09
CA ASP A 17 11.94 -127.07 -10.85
C ASP A 17 12.94 -126.20 -10.03
N GLY A 18 12.69 -125.97 -8.74
CA GLY A 18 13.57 -125.15 -7.88
C GLY A 18 13.47 -123.64 -8.12
N GLY A 19 12.46 -123.19 -8.85
CA GLY A 19 12.12 -121.77 -9.02
C GLY A 19 11.54 -121.12 -7.75
N PRO A 20 11.43 -119.78 -7.72
CA PRO A 20 10.89 -119.05 -6.57
C PRO A 20 9.41 -119.39 -6.30
N ASP A 21 9.02 -119.33 -5.03
CA ASP A 21 7.65 -119.57 -4.55
C ASP A 21 6.59 -118.73 -5.30
N MET A 22 5.67 -119.41 -5.97
CA MET A 22 4.64 -118.80 -6.81
C MET A 22 3.42 -118.38 -5.99
N TYR A 23 3.06 -117.09 -6.02
CA TYR A 23 1.90 -116.56 -5.30
C TYR A 23 0.58 -117.08 -5.88
N VAL A 24 -0.33 -117.53 -5.01
CA VAL A 24 -1.70 -117.96 -5.37
C VAL A 24 -2.74 -117.24 -4.50
N HIS A 25 -3.86 -116.88 -5.12
CA HIS A 25 -5.03 -116.28 -4.47
C HIS A 25 -6.27 -117.18 -4.66
N ALA A 26 -7.24 -117.13 -3.77
CA ALA A 26 -8.46 -117.96 -3.81
C ALA A 26 -9.22 -117.87 -5.14
N THR A 27 -9.17 -116.73 -5.82
CA THR A 27 -9.81 -116.52 -7.13
C THR A 27 -9.01 -117.08 -8.32
N GLY A 28 -7.87 -117.73 -8.09
CA GLY A 28 -7.06 -118.41 -9.11
C GLY A 28 -7.23 -119.94 -9.11
N LEU A 29 -8.11 -120.46 -8.25
CA LEU A 29 -8.37 -121.87 -8.05
C LEU A 29 -9.53 -122.32 -8.97
N GLU A 30 -9.33 -123.42 -9.70
CA GLU A 30 -10.35 -124.00 -10.60
C GLU A 30 -11.04 -125.24 -10.01
N PHE A 31 -11.00 -125.37 -8.68
CA PHE A 31 -11.72 -126.39 -7.92
C PHE A 31 -12.33 -125.78 -6.65
N ASP A 32 -13.36 -126.43 -6.10
CA ASP A 32 -14.05 -125.95 -4.91
C ASP A 32 -13.30 -126.34 -3.60
N GLY A 33 -13.29 -125.43 -2.64
CA GLY A 33 -12.59 -125.56 -1.35
C GLY A 33 -11.12 -125.06 -1.31
N PRO A 34 -10.56 -124.90 -0.11
CA PRO A 34 -9.21 -124.37 0.09
C PRO A 34 -8.12 -125.40 -0.25
N LEU A 35 -6.92 -124.91 -0.59
CA LEU A 35 -5.71 -125.74 -0.63
C LEU A 35 -5.28 -126.13 0.79
N ILE A 36 -4.63 -127.27 0.91
CA ILE A 36 -4.06 -127.80 2.15
C ILE A 36 -2.54 -127.78 2.02
N ASP A 37 -1.84 -127.44 3.10
CA ASP A 37 -0.37 -127.45 3.13
C ASP A 37 0.16 -128.86 2.84
N GLY A 38 0.97 -128.97 1.78
CA GLY A 38 1.43 -130.25 1.24
C GLY A 38 0.75 -130.72 -0.05
N ASP A 39 -0.37 -130.09 -0.48
CA ASP A 39 -1.04 -130.41 -1.75
C ASP A 39 -0.06 -130.36 -2.95
N ARG A 40 -0.23 -131.30 -3.90
CA ARG A 40 0.42 -131.28 -5.21
C ARG A 40 -0.57 -130.69 -6.21
N VAL A 41 -0.17 -129.61 -6.88
CA VAL A 41 -1.03 -128.83 -7.78
C VAL A 41 -0.33 -128.54 -9.11
N ARG A 42 -1.12 -128.42 -10.17
CA ARG A 42 -0.71 -127.89 -11.47
C ARG A 42 -1.33 -126.50 -11.64
N PHE A 43 -0.60 -125.57 -12.27
CA PHE A 43 -1.02 -124.19 -12.48
C PHE A 43 -0.36 -123.62 -13.75
N VAL A 44 -0.86 -122.46 -14.20
CA VAL A 44 -0.26 -121.63 -15.25
C VAL A 44 0.30 -120.35 -14.62
N THR A 45 1.47 -119.90 -15.06
CA THR A 45 2.07 -118.62 -14.64
C THR A 45 1.54 -117.48 -15.50
N GLU A 46 0.89 -116.50 -14.88
CA GLU A 46 0.52 -115.23 -15.52
C GLU A 46 1.19 -114.06 -14.76
N ILE A 47 1.59 -112.99 -15.45
CA ILE A 47 2.07 -111.77 -14.79
C ILE A 47 0.88 -110.86 -14.49
N ASP A 48 0.67 -110.52 -13.23
CA ASP A 48 -0.37 -109.55 -12.85
C ASP A 48 -0.06 -108.16 -13.44
N ARG A 49 -0.97 -107.67 -14.29
CA ARG A 49 -0.88 -106.34 -14.92
C ARG A 49 -0.74 -105.19 -13.93
N ARG A 50 -1.25 -105.33 -12.69
CA ARG A 50 -1.19 -104.28 -11.66
C ARG A 50 0.11 -104.29 -10.87
N THR A 51 0.60 -105.46 -10.44
CA THR A 51 1.80 -105.57 -9.58
C THR A 51 3.09 -105.97 -10.30
N LYS A 52 3.00 -106.35 -11.59
CA LYS A 52 4.10 -106.90 -12.41
C LYS A 52 4.80 -108.14 -11.83
N LYS A 53 4.19 -108.81 -10.84
CA LYS A 53 4.70 -110.06 -10.25
C LYS A 53 4.04 -111.28 -10.92
N PRO A 54 4.75 -112.42 -11.01
CA PRO A 54 4.15 -113.66 -11.46
C PRO A 54 3.17 -114.19 -10.39
N LYS A 55 2.00 -114.65 -10.84
CA LYS A 55 0.97 -115.32 -10.04
C LYS A 55 0.61 -116.66 -10.68
N ALA A 56 0.19 -117.61 -9.86
CA ALA A 56 -0.44 -118.84 -10.31
C ALA A 56 -1.93 -118.59 -10.61
N VAL A 57 -2.38 -119.05 -11.78
CA VAL A 57 -3.78 -119.09 -12.21
C VAL A 57 -4.10 -120.46 -12.80
N GLY A 58 -5.36 -120.85 -12.86
CA GLY A 58 -5.74 -122.19 -13.33
C GLY A 58 -5.21 -123.30 -12.43
N VAL A 59 -5.31 -123.11 -11.10
CA VAL A 59 -4.72 -124.03 -10.13
C VAL A 59 -5.64 -125.22 -9.88
N VAL A 60 -5.15 -126.44 -10.16
CA VAL A 60 -5.87 -127.71 -10.00
C VAL A 60 -5.08 -128.73 -9.17
N ARG A 61 -5.76 -129.51 -8.33
CA ARG A 61 -5.17 -130.59 -7.52
C ARG A 61 -4.78 -131.81 -8.35
N ALA A 62 -3.68 -132.47 -7.97
CA ALA A 62 -3.20 -133.73 -8.54
C ALA A 62 -3.25 -134.86 -7.51
N ASN A 63 -4.42 -135.47 -7.33
CA ASN A 63 -4.68 -136.51 -6.32
C ASN A 63 -3.99 -137.85 -6.61
N LYS A 64 -3.72 -138.60 -5.53
CA LYS A 64 -3.43 -140.04 -5.53
C LYS A 64 -3.81 -140.66 -4.16
N GLU A 65 -4.46 -141.82 -4.15
CA GLU A 65 -4.97 -142.54 -2.96
C GLU A 65 -4.17 -143.86 -2.70
N PRO A 66 -4.59 -144.85 -1.86
CA PRO A 66 -4.38 -144.89 -0.39
C PRO A 66 -3.92 -146.26 0.21
N THR A 67 -3.72 -146.35 1.55
CA THR A 67 -3.58 -147.55 2.45
C THR A 67 -4.08 -147.17 3.87
N SER A 68 -4.58 -147.99 4.83
CA SER A 68 -4.57 -149.44 5.16
C SER A 68 -3.36 -149.93 6.02
N GLU A 69 -3.41 -150.98 6.87
CA GLU A 69 -4.40 -152.09 7.05
C GLU A 69 -4.31 -152.85 8.43
N ALA A 70 -5.46 -153.29 9.00
CA ALA A 70 -5.68 -154.41 9.97
C ALA A 70 -4.96 -154.41 11.38
N THR A 71 -5.17 -155.32 12.37
CA THR A 71 -5.82 -156.67 12.52
C THR A 71 -6.26 -156.92 14.01
N GLU A 72 -6.61 -158.14 14.50
CA GLU A 72 -8.01 -158.57 14.77
C GLU A 72 -8.17 -159.52 16.03
N VAL A 73 -8.97 -160.62 16.01
CA VAL A 73 -9.41 -161.51 17.16
C VAL A 73 -9.31 -163.04 16.81
N PRO A 74 -9.75 -164.11 17.56
CA PRO A 74 -10.73 -164.29 18.68
C PRO A 74 -10.36 -165.36 19.80
N THR A 75 -11.35 -165.98 20.48
CA THR A 75 -11.30 -167.13 21.45
C THR A 75 -11.72 -168.50 20.81
N PRO A 76 -11.63 -169.68 21.50
CA PRO A 76 -12.85 -170.50 21.81
C PRO A 76 -12.76 -171.50 23.03
N ALA A 77 -13.74 -172.43 23.16
CA ALA A 77 -13.96 -173.48 24.23
C ALA A 77 -13.63 -174.94 23.76
N GLU A 78 -13.92 -176.11 24.39
CA GLU A 78 -14.77 -176.60 25.54
C GLU A 78 -14.02 -177.77 26.30
N ALA A 79 -14.47 -178.90 26.93
CA ALA A 79 -15.72 -179.68 27.19
C ALA A 79 -15.52 -180.57 28.47
N ASN A 80 -16.48 -180.85 29.39
CA ASN A 80 -17.63 -181.81 29.45
C ASN A 80 -17.33 -183.27 29.91
N SER A 81 -18.23 -183.88 30.72
CA SER A 81 -18.31 -185.31 31.15
C SER A 81 -17.18 -185.84 32.08
N VAL A 82 -17.16 -187.05 32.70
CA VAL A 82 -17.95 -188.32 32.59
C VAL A 82 -18.49 -188.78 33.99
N VAL A 83 -18.60 -190.10 34.29
CA VAL A 83 -19.45 -190.76 35.32
C VAL A 83 -18.85 -192.11 35.80
N MET A 84 -19.03 -192.47 37.09
CA MET A 84 -19.08 -193.82 37.75
C MET A 84 -17.86 -194.78 37.96
N GLU A 85 -17.93 -195.48 39.12
CA GLU A 85 -17.73 -196.95 39.38
C GLU A 85 -16.38 -197.63 39.01
N GLU A 86 -15.73 -198.55 39.75
CA GLU A 86 -15.64 -199.03 41.15
C GLU A 86 -14.79 -200.34 41.10
N ALA A 87 -14.62 -201.01 42.25
CA ALA A 87 -14.40 -202.46 42.39
C ALA A 87 -13.17 -203.21 41.80
N SER A 88 -12.48 -203.88 42.74
CA SER A 88 -12.03 -205.29 42.68
C SER A 88 -10.74 -205.69 41.94
N SER A 89 -9.75 -206.10 42.73
CA SER A 89 -9.55 -207.56 42.92
C SER A 89 -8.93 -207.83 44.30
N SER A 90 -9.52 -208.75 45.06
CA SER A 90 -9.10 -209.09 46.43
C SER A 90 -8.23 -210.34 46.49
N LYS A 91 -7.16 -210.30 47.31
CA LYS A 91 -6.66 -211.51 47.99
C LYS A 91 -5.91 -211.20 49.31
N GLU A 92 -6.56 -211.54 50.42
CA GLU A 92 -5.97 -212.01 51.69
C GLU A 92 -4.92 -211.12 52.39
N GLU A 93 -5.40 -209.99 52.92
CA GLU A 93 -5.62 -209.80 54.37
C GLU A 93 -4.60 -210.28 55.44
N GLU A 94 -3.30 -210.35 55.14
CA GLU A 94 -2.27 -210.20 56.21
C GLU A 94 -1.32 -209.01 55.98
N LYS A 95 -1.47 -208.28 54.87
CA LYS A 95 -0.74 -207.02 54.60
C LYS A 95 -1.54 -205.75 54.88
N VAL A 96 -2.85 -205.86 55.13
CA VAL A 96 -3.77 -204.71 55.14
C VAL A 96 -3.47 -203.72 56.28
N SER A 97 -3.16 -204.18 57.49
CA SER A 97 -2.85 -203.28 58.63
C SER A 97 -1.69 -202.32 58.33
N GLY A 98 -0.55 -202.85 57.90
CA GLY A 98 0.61 -202.04 57.51
C GLY A 98 0.39 -201.19 56.24
N GLN A 99 -0.58 -201.56 55.39
CA GLN A 99 -0.96 -200.75 54.24
C GLN A 99 -1.89 -199.59 54.63
N VAL A 100 -2.81 -199.80 55.59
CA VAL A 100 -3.66 -198.74 56.16
C VAL A 100 -2.82 -197.72 56.91
N GLU A 101 -1.85 -198.14 57.73
CA GLU A 101 -0.91 -197.20 58.36
C GLU A 101 -0.10 -196.40 57.34
N LYS A 102 0.40 -197.03 56.27
CA LYS A 102 1.11 -196.32 55.19
C LYS A 102 0.20 -195.32 54.49
N ASN A 103 -1.04 -195.68 54.19
CA ASN A 103 -2.01 -194.79 53.56
C ASN A 103 -2.39 -193.62 54.48
N GLN A 104 -2.54 -193.85 55.79
CA GLN A 104 -2.78 -192.80 56.77
C GLN A 104 -1.58 -191.85 56.91
N ARG A 105 -0.35 -192.38 56.97
CA ARG A 105 0.89 -191.57 56.98
C ARG A 105 1.04 -190.76 55.69
N ALA A 106 0.81 -191.37 54.53
CA ALA A 106 0.84 -190.69 53.24
C ALA A 106 -0.23 -189.60 53.12
N LEU A 107 -1.44 -189.83 53.66
CA LEU A 107 -2.51 -188.82 53.72
C LEU A 107 -2.16 -187.66 54.68
N LEU A 108 -1.53 -187.94 55.82
CA LEU A 108 -1.04 -186.91 56.75
C LEU A 108 0.13 -186.11 56.15
N GLU A 109 1.06 -186.77 55.46
CA GLU A 109 2.17 -186.12 54.75
C GLU A 109 1.66 -185.27 53.56
N ALA A 110 0.68 -185.77 52.80
CA ALA A 110 0.03 -185.01 51.73
C ALA A 110 -0.75 -183.80 52.28
N LYS A 111 -1.45 -183.95 53.43
CA LYS A 111 -2.10 -182.82 54.12
C LYS A 111 -1.07 -181.80 54.61
N LEU A 112 0.02 -182.22 55.24
CA LEU A 112 1.09 -181.31 55.69
C LEU A 112 1.75 -180.58 54.53
N LYS A 113 2.00 -181.26 53.39
CA LYS A 113 2.51 -180.61 52.17
C LYS A 113 1.50 -179.64 51.56
N ASN A 114 0.21 -179.98 51.54
CA ASN A 114 -0.84 -179.08 51.06
C ASN A 114 -1.03 -177.86 51.97
N ASP A 115 -1.00 -178.06 53.30
CA ASP A 115 -1.02 -176.97 54.28
C ASP A 115 0.24 -176.11 54.20
N GLN A 116 1.40 -176.68 53.90
CA GLN A 116 2.63 -175.94 53.65
C GLN A 116 2.53 -175.09 52.37
N VAL A 117 2.13 -175.68 51.24
CA VAL A 117 1.89 -174.94 49.99
C VAL A 117 0.83 -173.85 50.18
N ALA A 118 -0.24 -174.12 50.95
CA ALA A 118 -1.26 -173.11 51.27
C ALA A 118 -0.74 -171.99 52.18
N ARG A 119 0.22 -172.26 53.08
CA ARG A 119 0.90 -171.22 53.88
C ARG A 119 1.86 -170.40 53.02
N GLU A 120 2.67 -171.06 52.20
CA GLU A 120 3.61 -170.40 51.28
C GLU A 120 2.87 -169.53 50.26
N ALA A 121 1.75 -170.00 49.70
CA ALA A 121 0.89 -169.21 48.83
C ALA A 121 0.23 -168.00 49.55
N ARG A 122 -0.16 -168.15 50.82
CA ARG A 122 -0.65 -167.01 51.63
C ARG A 122 0.44 -165.98 51.90
N ILE A 123 1.65 -166.42 52.27
CA ILE A 123 2.81 -165.55 52.50
C ILE A 123 3.19 -164.82 51.19
N ALA A 124 3.16 -165.52 50.05
CA ALA A 124 3.41 -164.91 48.74
C ALA A 124 2.35 -163.85 48.38
N ALA A 125 1.05 -164.15 48.56
CA ALA A 125 -0.03 -163.21 48.31
C ALA A 125 -0.02 -162.01 49.26
N GLU A 126 0.37 -162.21 50.53
CA GLU A 126 0.54 -161.13 51.51
C GLU A 126 1.76 -160.25 51.17
N ALA A 127 2.87 -160.84 50.75
CA ALA A 127 4.06 -160.12 50.28
C ALA A 127 3.79 -159.34 48.97
N GLU A 128 3.04 -159.92 48.02
CA GLU A 128 2.59 -159.24 46.81
C GLU A 128 1.66 -158.06 47.14
N LYS A 129 0.66 -158.27 47.99
CA LYS A 129 -0.22 -157.21 48.47
C LYS A 129 0.55 -156.09 49.19
N ALA A 130 1.57 -156.44 49.98
CA ALA A 130 2.44 -155.46 50.63
C ALA A 130 3.35 -154.71 49.63
N ARG A 131 3.81 -155.35 48.55
CA ARG A 131 4.52 -154.68 47.45
C ARG A 131 3.61 -153.69 46.74
N LEU A 132 2.42 -154.12 46.31
CA LEU A 132 1.45 -153.28 45.62
C LEU A 132 0.97 -152.11 46.49
N ALA A 133 0.86 -152.30 47.82
CA ALA A 133 0.54 -151.21 48.74
C ALA A 133 1.65 -150.15 48.82
N LYS A 134 2.92 -150.56 48.84
CA LYS A 134 4.06 -149.62 48.78
C LYS A 134 4.16 -148.91 47.44
N GLU A 135 4.02 -149.66 46.34
CA GLU A 135 4.03 -149.14 44.97
C GLU A 135 2.92 -148.08 44.77
N ALA A 136 1.73 -148.31 45.31
CA ALA A 136 0.64 -147.34 45.32
C ALA A 136 0.88 -146.12 46.23
N GLU A 137 1.57 -146.29 47.37
CA GLU A 137 1.95 -145.17 48.25
C GLU A 137 3.06 -144.31 47.63
N GLU A 138 4.08 -144.93 47.05
CA GLU A 138 5.15 -144.26 46.30
C GLU A 138 4.58 -143.51 45.08
N ALA A 139 3.65 -144.13 44.34
CA ALA A 139 2.93 -143.47 43.24
C ALA A 139 2.07 -142.28 43.70
N ARG A 140 1.39 -142.39 44.86
CA ARG A 140 0.64 -141.26 45.45
C ARG A 140 1.57 -140.10 45.81
N ILE A 141 2.70 -140.39 46.47
CA ILE A 141 3.70 -139.39 46.86
C ILE A 141 4.33 -138.72 45.62
N ALA A 142 4.60 -139.49 44.56
CA ALA A 142 5.09 -138.94 43.30
C ALA A 142 4.07 -138.02 42.63
N ALA A 143 2.79 -138.41 42.58
CA ALA A 143 1.71 -137.59 42.01
C ALA A 143 1.46 -136.30 42.84
N GLU A 144 1.53 -136.38 44.17
CA GLU A 144 1.41 -135.23 45.06
C GLU A 144 2.60 -134.26 44.87
N ALA A 145 3.83 -134.79 44.75
CA ALA A 145 5.01 -133.99 44.46
C ALA A 145 4.97 -133.32 43.07
N GLU A 146 4.43 -134.01 42.05
CA GLU A 146 4.22 -133.41 40.72
C GLU A 146 3.15 -132.30 40.76
N GLN A 147 2.02 -132.53 41.42
CA GLN A 147 1.00 -131.50 41.61
C GLN A 147 1.54 -130.28 42.37
N ALA A 148 2.34 -130.50 43.42
CA ALA A 148 3.00 -129.42 44.17
C ALA A 148 4.01 -128.64 43.32
N ARG A 149 4.74 -129.30 42.40
CA ARG A 149 5.62 -128.63 41.42
C ARG A 149 4.81 -127.79 40.43
N LEU A 150 3.77 -128.36 39.83
CA LEU A 150 2.92 -127.68 38.85
C LEU A 150 2.17 -126.48 39.47
N ALA A 151 1.74 -126.59 40.73
CA ALA A 151 1.14 -125.48 41.47
C ALA A 151 2.12 -124.31 41.66
N LYS A 152 3.37 -124.60 42.07
CA LYS A 152 4.44 -123.58 42.18
C LYS A 152 4.78 -122.95 40.84
N GLU A 153 4.92 -123.75 39.79
CA GLU A 153 5.21 -123.23 38.44
C GLU A 153 4.07 -122.32 37.92
N ALA A 154 2.81 -122.61 38.27
CA ALA A 154 1.66 -121.75 37.96
C ALA A 154 1.61 -120.47 38.81
N GLU A 155 2.01 -120.54 40.09
CA GLU A 155 2.14 -119.39 40.98
C GLU A 155 3.27 -118.44 40.52
N GLU A 156 4.45 -118.99 40.22
CA GLU A 156 5.61 -118.26 39.69
C GLU A 156 5.28 -117.57 38.34
N LYS A 157 4.59 -118.26 37.43
CA LYS A 157 4.11 -117.65 36.16
C LYS A 157 3.12 -116.52 36.40
N ARG A 158 2.15 -116.69 37.31
CA ARG A 158 1.22 -115.61 37.66
C ARG A 158 1.94 -114.40 38.25
N LEU A 159 2.89 -114.62 39.15
CA LEU A 159 3.68 -113.55 39.76
C LEU A 159 4.55 -112.83 38.73
N ALA A 160 5.14 -113.56 37.78
CA ALA A 160 5.90 -112.99 36.67
C ALA A 160 5.02 -112.15 35.73
N GLU A 161 3.85 -112.65 35.33
CA GLU A 161 2.87 -111.90 34.55
C GLU A 161 2.38 -110.64 35.26
N GLU A 162 2.15 -110.70 36.58
CA GLU A 162 1.70 -109.57 37.38
C GLU A 162 2.81 -108.51 37.51
N ALA A 163 4.06 -108.94 37.72
CA ALA A 163 5.23 -108.06 37.73
C ALA A 163 5.52 -107.42 36.36
N GLU A 164 5.30 -108.14 35.25
CA GLU A 164 5.40 -107.59 33.89
C GLU A 164 4.31 -106.54 33.65
N LYS A 165 3.05 -106.84 33.99
CA LYS A 165 1.93 -105.89 33.88
C LYS A 165 2.16 -104.64 34.75
N ALA A 166 2.70 -104.80 35.96
CA ALA A 166 3.07 -103.69 36.82
C ALA A 166 4.20 -102.83 36.23
N ARG A 167 5.25 -103.44 35.65
CA ARG A 167 6.32 -102.72 34.94
C ARG A 167 5.79 -101.95 33.73
N LEU A 168 4.96 -102.57 32.90
CA LEU A 168 4.38 -101.92 31.72
C LEU A 168 3.43 -100.76 32.10
N ALA A 169 2.67 -100.90 33.19
CA ALA A 169 1.84 -99.82 33.72
C ALA A 169 2.69 -98.64 34.24
N GLU A 170 3.81 -98.91 34.91
CA GLU A 170 4.73 -97.87 35.38
C GLU A 170 5.47 -97.18 34.22
N GLU A 171 5.93 -97.93 33.24
CA GLU A 171 6.56 -97.40 32.02
C GLU A 171 5.58 -96.52 31.23
N ALA A 172 4.31 -96.93 31.11
CA ALA A 172 3.25 -96.13 30.51
C ALA A 172 2.92 -94.86 31.33
N ARG A 173 2.96 -94.93 32.67
CA ARG A 173 2.78 -93.78 33.55
C ARG A 173 3.88 -92.74 33.36
N ILE A 174 5.15 -93.18 33.35
CA ILE A 174 6.31 -92.31 33.12
C ILE A 174 6.27 -91.70 31.72
N ALA A 175 5.87 -92.47 30.69
CA ALA A 175 5.69 -91.95 29.33
C ALA A 175 4.60 -90.87 29.25
N ALA A 176 3.46 -91.08 29.90
CA ALA A 176 2.36 -90.10 29.95
C ALA A 176 2.75 -88.83 30.73
N GLU A 177 3.47 -88.96 31.84
CA GLU A 177 3.99 -87.82 32.61
C GLU A 177 5.02 -87.02 31.79
N ALA A 178 5.94 -87.70 31.09
CA ALA A 178 6.90 -87.06 30.20
C ALA A 178 6.24 -86.33 29.02
N GLU A 179 5.16 -86.89 28.45
CA GLU A 179 4.38 -86.22 27.40
C GLU A 179 3.64 -84.98 27.94
N GLN A 180 3.00 -85.08 29.11
CA GLN A 180 2.36 -83.93 29.75
C GLN A 180 3.37 -82.83 30.09
N ALA A 181 4.56 -83.19 30.59
CA ALA A 181 5.65 -82.25 30.86
C ALA A 181 6.19 -81.56 29.59
N ARG A 182 6.23 -82.28 28.46
CA ARG A 182 6.56 -81.69 27.15
C ARG A 182 5.49 -80.70 26.68
N ILE A 183 4.22 -81.08 26.75
CA ILE A 183 3.09 -80.23 26.33
C ILE A 183 3.02 -78.97 27.21
N ALA A 184 3.26 -79.10 28.51
CA ALA A 184 3.32 -77.97 29.44
C ALA A 184 4.44 -76.98 29.07
N LYS A 185 5.65 -77.47 28.79
CA LYS A 185 6.77 -76.63 28.34
C LYS A 185 6.51 -75.96 27.00
N GLU A 186 5.97 -76.69 26.01
CA GLU A 186 5.64 -76.12 24.70
C GLU A 186 4.56 -75.02 24.81
N ALA A 187 3.61 -75.16 25.75
CA ALA A 187 2.62 -74.13 26.06
C ALA A 187 3.21 -72.92 26.79
N GLU A 188 4.15 -73.13 27.72
CA GLU A 188 4.88 -72.06 28.41
C GLU A 188 5.77 -71.26 27.44
N GLU A 189 6.56 -71.95 26.61
CA GLU A 189 7.40 -71.34 25.57
C GLU A 189 6.56 -70.51 24.58
N LYS A 190 5.41 -71.03 24.13
CA LYS A 190 4.48 -70.26 23.27
C LYS A 190 3.92 -69.03 23.96
N ARG A 191 3.53 -69.13 25.24
CA ARG A 191 3.06 -67.97 26.01
C ARG A 191 4.14 -66.91 26.18
N LEU A 192 5.38 -67.30 26.49
CA LEU A 192 6.52 -66.39 26.61
C LEU A 192 6.87 -65.75 25.25
N ALA A 193 6.78 -66.49 24.15
CA ALA A 193 6.98 -65.94 22.81
C ALA A 193 5.89 -64.92 22.42
N GLU A 194 4.61 -65.23 22.69
CA GLU A 194 3.50 -64.29 22.50
C GLU A 194 3.64 -63.03 23.37
N GLU A 195 4.08 -63.17 24.62
CA GLU A 195 4.27 -62.05 25.55
C GLU A 195 5.44 -61.16 25.11
N ALA A 196 6.56 -61.77 24.68
CA ALA A 196 7.70 -61.06 24.11
C ALA A 196 7.37 -60.35 22.79
N GLU A 197 6.53 -60.95 21.93
CA GLU A 197 6.04 -60.28 20.72
C GLU A 197 5.12 -59.09 21.06
N LYS A 198 4.17 -59.26 21.97
CA LYS A 198 3.29 -58.16 22.43
C LYS A 198 4.11 -57.03 23.06
N ALA A 199 5.14 -57.34 23.83
CA ALA A 199 6.07 -56.36 24.38
C ALA A 199 6.87 -55.63 23.29
N ARG A 200 7.40 -56.35 22.29
CA ARG A 200 8.11 -55.75 21.15
C ARG A 200 7.22 -54.80 20.35
N LEU A 201 5.98 -55.23 20.04
CA LEU A 201 5.01 -54.43 19.30
C LEU A 201 4.55 -53.20 20.10
N ALA A 202 4.40 -53.31 21.42
CA ALA A 202 4.10 -52.18 22.29
C ALA A 202 5.25 -51.15 22.35
N GLU A 203 6.50 -51.61 22.38
CA GLU A 203 7.68 -50.74 22.34
C GLU A 203 7.86 -50.08 20.96
N GLU A 204 7.65 -50.81 19.87
CA GLU A 204 7.65 -50.27 18.50
C GLU A 204 6.56 -49.20 18.32
N ALA A 205 5.36 -49.44 18.83
CA ALA A 205 4.28 -48.45 18.86
C ALA A 205 4.59 -47.22 19.74
N ARG A 206 5.28 -47.42 20.88
CA ARG A 206 5.74 -46.32 21.74
C ARG A 206 6.75 -45.42 21.03
N ILE A 207 7.74 -46.02 20.37
CA ILE A 207 8.76 -45.30 19.59
C ILE A 207 8.12 -44.57 18.40
N ALA A 208 7.16 -45.20 17.72
CA ALA A 208 6.42 -44.56 16.62
C ALA A 208 5.59 -43.34 17.10
N ALA A 209 4.92 -43.45 18.24
CA ALA A 209 4.15 -42.35 18.84
C ALA A 209 5.07 -41.19 19.32
N GLU A 210 6.22 -41.51 19.92
CA GLU A 210 7.22 -40.52 20.31
C GLU A 210 7.82 -39.80 19.09
N ALA A 211 8.11 -40.52 18.01
CA ALA A 211 8.58 -39.94 16.75
C ALA A 211 7.53 -39.05 16.07
N GLU A 212 6.23 -39.41 16.12
CA GLU A 212 5.15 -38.56 15.62
C GLU A 212 4.99 -37.29 16.46
N GLN A 213 5.01 -37.39 17.79
CA GLN A 213 4.98 -36.21 18.67
C GLN A 213 6.19 -35.29 18.43
N ALA A 214 7.39 -35.85 18.24
CA ALA A 214 8.59 -35.08 17.90
C ALA A 214 8.50 -34.39 16.53
N ARG A 215 7.82 -35.00 15.53
CA ARG A 215 7.54 -34.36 14.24
C ARG A 215 6.56 -33.20 14.39
N LEU A 216 5.44 -33.42 15.09
CA LEU A 216 4.40 -32.40 15.31
C LEU A 216 4.92 -31.22 16.13
N ALA A 217 5.81 -31.46 17.11
CA ALA A 217 6.46 -30.42 17.89
C ALA A 217 7.37 -29.53 17.01
N LYS A 218 8.15 -30.13 16.09
CA LYS A 218 8.98 -29.40 15.13
C LYS A 218 8.15 -28.59 14.15
N GLU A 219 7.10 -29.18 13.57
CA GLU A 219 6.18 -28.50 12.65
C GLU A 219 5.52 -27.28 13.31
N ALA A 220 5.13 -27.40 14.59
CA ALA A 220 4.60 -26.28 15.38
C ALA A 220 5.65 -25.20 15.69
N GLU A 221 6.91 -25.57 15.94
CA GLU A 221 8.00 -24.62 16.16
C GLU A 221 8.41 -23.89 14.87
N GLU A 222 8.57 -24.62 13.76
CA GLU A 222 8.83 -24.05 12.43
C GLU A 222 7.73 -23.07 12.03
N LYS A 223 6.46 -23.43 12.26
CA LYS A 223 5.34 -22.51 12.03
C LYS A 223 5.40 -21.27 12.94
N ARG A 224 5.69 -21.43 14.24
CA ARG A 224 5.80 -20.28 15.15
C ARG A 224 6.92 -19.33 14.71
N LEU A 225 8.06 -19.87 14.28
CA LEU A 225 9.18 -19.09 13.75
C LEU A 225 8.83 -18.38 12.43
N ALA A 226 8.05 -19.02 11.55
CA ALA A 226 7.54 -18.38 10.34
C ALA A 226 6.55 -17.24 10.66
N ASP A 227 5.57 -17.47 11.54
CA ASP A 227 4.62 -16.46 12.02
C ASP A 227 5.31 -15.27 12.70
N GLU A 228 6.46 -15.50 13.37
CA GLU A 228 7.28 -14.47 14.02
C GLU A 228 8.13 -13.69 13.00
N ALA A 229 8.75 -14.39 12.04
CA ALA A 229 9.51 -13.77 10.96
C ALA A 229 8.64 -12.92 10.01
N GLU A 230 7.40 -13.33 9.75
CA GLU A 230 6.43 -12.52 9.00
C GLU A 230 6.07 -11.24 9.75
N LYS A 231 5.76 -11.34 11.06
CA LYS A 231 5.49 -10.15 11.89
C LYS A 231 6.69 -9.20 11.96
N ALA A 232 7.90 -9.73 12.07
CA ALA A 232 9.12 -8.93 12.04
C ALA A 232 9.30 -8.20 10.70
N ARG A 233 9.05 -8.88 9.57
CA ARG A 233 9.04 -8.24 8.23
C ARG A 233 7.99 -7.15 8.10
N LEU A 234 6.75 -7.40 8.53
CA LEU A 234 5.66 -6.42 8.45
C LEU A 234 5.91 -5.20 9.34
N ALA A 235 6.53 -5.40 10.52
CA ALA A 235 6.94 -4.30 11.40
C ALA A 235 8.06 -3.45 10.78
N GLU A 236 9.03 -4.07 10.10
CA GLU A 236 10.10 -3.35 9.39
C GLU A 236 9.57 -2.60 8.16
N GLU A 237 8.67 -3.21 7.39
CA GLU A 237 8.01 -2.57 6.24
C GLU A 237 7.18 -1.36 6.69
N ALA A 238 6.44 -1.48 7.80
CA ALA A 238 5.73 -0.36 8.42
C ALA A 238 6.66 0.74 8.96
N ARG A 239 7.83 0.37 9.52
CA ARG A 239 8.86 1.32 9.98
C ARG A 239 9.41 2.15 8.81
N ILE A 240 9.77 1.49 7.70
CA ILE A 240 10.26 2.13 6.47
C ILE A 240 9.18 3.03 5.86
N ALA A 241 7.92 2.61 5.84
CA ALA A 241 6.80 3.42 5.36
C ALA A 241 6.59 4.69 6.21
N ALA A 242 6.65 4.58 7.54
CA ALA A 242 6.54 5.72 8.44
C ALA A 242 7.71 6.70 8.32
N GLU A 243 8.95 6.20 8.16
CA GLU A 243 10.13 7.03 7.91
C GLU A 243 10.02 7.77 6.56
N ALA A 244 9.56 7.09 5.51
CA ALA A 244 9.32 7.70 4.20
C ALA A 244 8.21 8.78 4.24
N GLU A 245 7.15 8.58 5.03
CA GLU A 245 6.12 9.61 5.23
C GLU A 245 6.68 10.81 6.00
N GLN A 246 7.43 10.62 7.08
CA GLN A 246 8.07 11.74 7.80
C GLN A 246 9.05 12.50 6.90
N ALA A 247 9.83 11.80 6.08
CA ALA A 247 10.72 12.43 5.10
C ALA A 247 9.97 13.22 4.01
N ARG A 248 8.76 12.80 3.62
CA ARG A 248 7.86 13.56 2.73
C ARG A 248 7.34 14.81 3.42
N LEU A 249 6.80 14.68 4.64
CA LEU A 249 6.24 15.80 5.40
C LEU A 249 7.30 16.85 5.74
N ALA A 250 8.53 16.43 6.05
CA ALA A 250 9.66 17.33 6.27
C ALA A 250 9.99 18.16 5.01
N LYS A 251 10.04 17.52 3.83
CA LYS A 251 10.27 18.20 2.54
C LYS A 251 9.12 19.15 2.18
N GLU A 252 7.88 18.79 2.47
CA GLU A 252 6.72 19.67 2.26
C GLU A 252 6.77 20.90 3.17
N ALA A 253 7.17 20.72 4.44
CA ALA A 253 7.36 21.83 5.39
C ALA A 253 8.54 22.75 4.99
N GLU A 254 9.63 22.18 4.49
CA GLU A 254 10.77 22.94 3.94
C GLU A 254 10.35 23.75 2.70
N GLN A 255 9.62 23.14 1.75
CA GLN A 255 9.09 23.82 0.58
C GLN A 255 8.12 24.96 0.95
N LYS A 256 7.24 24.76 1.93
CA LYS A 256 6.35 25.81 2.44
C LYS A 256 7.13 26.97 3.06
N ARG A 257 8.17 26.69 3.87
CA ARG A 257 9.05 27.73 4.41
C ARG A 257 9.78 28.51 3.32
N LEU A 258 10.32 27.84 2.32
CA LEU A 258 11.00 28.49 1.18
C LEU A 258 10.04 29.33 0.34
N ALA A 259 8.79 28.88 0.16
CA ALA A 259 7.75 29.65 -0.52
C ALA A 259 7.35 30.91 0.27
N GLU A 260 7.11 30.78 1.59
CA GLU A 260 6.85 31.92 2.47
C GLU A 260 8.02 32.93 2.50
N GLU A 261 9.26 32.45 2.50
CA GLU A 261 10.46 33.29 2.51
C GLU A 261 10.62 34.03 1.17
N ALA A 262 10.35 33.36 0.05
CA ALA A 262 10.31 33.97 -1.28
C ALA A 262 9.18 35.00 -1.42
N GLU A 263 7.99 34.74 -0.89
CA GLU A 263 6.86 35.69 -0.88
C GLU A 263 7.22 36.95 -0.05
N LYS A 264 7.76 36.76 1.16
CA LYS A 264 8.24 37.87 2.00
C LYS A 264 9.35 38.67 1.32
N ALA A 265 10.24 38.02 0.57
CA ALA A 265 11.29 38.68 -0.20
C ALA A 265 10.77 39.44 -1.43
N LEU A 266 9.68 38.98 -2.06
CA LEU A 266 9.00 39.71 -3.15
C LEU A 266 8.27 40.94 -2.60
N LEU A 267 7.48 40.79 -1.53
CA LEU A 267 6.79 41.90 -0.86
C LEU A 267 7.76 42.96 -0.34
N ALA A 268 8.95 42.55 0.15
CA ALA A 268 10.00 43.48 0.58
C ALA A 268 10.58 44.29 -0.60
N LYS A 269 10.74 43.68 -1.78
CA LYS A 269 11.18 44.38 -3.00
C LYS A 269 10.12 45.33 -3.53
N GLU A 270 8.87 44.89 -3.61
CA GLU A 270 7.75 45.73 -4.05
C GLU A 270 7.58 46.95 -3.13
N ALA A 271 7.73 46.77 -1.81
CA ALA A 271 7.73 47.87 -0.86
C ALA A 271 8.93 48.83 -1.00
N GLU A 272 10.11 48.33 -1.39
CA GLU A 272 11.29 49.17 -1.68
C GLU A 272 11.13 49.94 -3.01
N GLU A 273 10.65 49.28 -4.06
CA GLU A 273 10.33 49.92 -5.35
C GLU A 273 9.26 51.00 -5.18
N ALA A 274 8.20 50.72 -4.40
CA ALA A 274 7.17 51.69 -4.05
C ALA A 274 7.73 52.87 -3.22
N ARG A 275 8.67 52.62 -2.29
CA ARG A 275 9.36 53.69 -1.53
C ARG A 275 10.18 54.59 -2.45
N ILE A 276 10.92 54.00 -3.39
CA ILE A 276 11.74 54.73 -4.37
C ILE A 276 10.83 55.55 -5.31
N ALA A 277 9.74 54.98 -5.81
CA ALA A 277 8.77 55.69 -6.65
C ALA A 277 8.10 56.86 -5.90
N ALA A 278 7.73 56.66 -4.62
CA ALA A 278 7.17 57.72 -3.78
C ALA A 278 8.17 58.86 -3.51
N GLU A 279 9.45 58.53 -3.29
CA GLU A 279 10.51 59.52 -3.13
C GLU A 279 10.76 60.31 -4.43
N GLN A 280 10.85 59.64 -5.58
CA GLN A 280 10.96 60.30 -6.89
C GLN A 280 9.75 61.22 -7.16
N ALA A 281 8.53 60.76 -6.83
CA ALA A 281 7.32 61.57 -6.99
C ALA A 281 7.29 62.79 -6.05
N ARG A 282 7.85 62.69 -4.85
CA ARG A 282 8.05 63.82 -3.93
C ARG A 282 9.06 64.81 -4.50
N LEU A 283 10.22 64.35 -4.96
CA LEU A 283 11.28 65.19 -5.53
C LEU A 283 10.81 65.91 -6.80
N ALA A 284 10.02 65.24 -7.65
CA ALA A 284 9.40 65.84 -8.82
C ALA A 284 8.44 66.99 -8.44
N LYS A 285 7.57 66.78 -7.44
CA LYS A 285 6.66 67.82 -6.92
C LYS A 285 7.41 68.98 -6.27
N GLU A 286 8.51 68.71 -5.56
CA GLU A 286 9.35 69.76 -4.96
C GLU A 286 10.05 70.60 -6.05
N ALA A 287 10.53 69.96 -7.12
CA ALA A 287 11.11 70.64 -8.27
C ALA A 287 10.07 71.46 -9.05
N GLU A 288 8.85 70.94 -9.22
CA GLU A 288 7.72 71.67 -9.81
C GLU A 288 7.35 72.90 -8.98
N GLN A 289 7.21 72.74 -7.66
CA GLN A 289 6.94 73.85 -6.73
C GLN A 289 8.04 74.91 -6.75
N LYS A 290 9.32 74.51 -6.80
CA LYS A 290 10.45 75.45 -6.96
C LYS A 290 10.37 76.20 -8.28
N ARG A 291 10.07 75.52 -9.40
CA ARG A 291 9.94 76.17 -10.71
C ARG A 291 8.76 77.15 -10.76
N LEU A 292 7.62 76.78 -10.17
CA LEU A 292 6.45 77.66 -10.04
C LEU A 292 6.72 78.86 -9.12
N ALA A 293 7.49 78.68 -8.04
CA ALA A 293 7.90 79.78 -7.16
C ALA A 293 8.85 80.76 -7.87
N GLU A 294 9.84 80.25 -8.62
CA GLU A 294 10.70 81.07 -9.47
C GLU A 294 9.91 81.82 -10.56
N GLU A 295 8.93 81.17 -11.18
CA GLU A 295 8.07 81.76 -12.22
C GLU A 295 7.19 82.87 -11.63
N ALA A 296 6.60 82.64 -10.45
CA ALA A 296 5.84 83.63 -9.71
C ALA A 296 6.70 84.80 -9.23
N GLU A 297 7.95 84.56 -8.82
CA GLU A 297 8.90 85.63 -8.49
C GLU A 297 9.29 86.46 -9.72
N LYS A 298 9.62 85.82 -10.85
CA LYS A 298 9.91 86.50 -12.13
C LYS A 298 8.70 87.33 -12.58
N ALA A 299 7.48 86.82 -12.41
CA ALA A 299 6.24 87.54 -12.71
C ALA A 299 6.00 88.72 -11.74
N ARG A 300 6.33 88.59 -10.44
CA ARG A 300 6.26 89.70 -9.47
C ARG A 300 7.24 90.81 -9.85
N LEU A 301 8.50 90.45 -10.10
CA LEU A 301 9.56 91.41 -10.48
C LEU A 301 9.26 92.10 -11.82
N ALA A 302 8.65 91.40 -12.78
CA ALA A 302 8.20 92.00 -14.03
C ALA A 302 7.09 93.05 -13.81
N LYS A 303 6.11 92.77 -12.94
CA LYS A 303 5.08 93.75 -12.55
C LYS A 303 5.66 94.93 -11.79
N GLU A 304 6.53 94.68 -10.82
CA GLU A 304 7.20 95.72 -10.04
C GLU A 304 8.02 96.67 -10.94
N ALA A 305 8.67 96.14 -11.99
CA ALA A 305 9.36 96.94 -13.00
C ALA A 305 8.40 97.71 -13.94
N GLU A 306 7.22 97.16 -14.25
CA GLU A 306 6.19 97.87 -15.03
C GLU A 306 5.53 99.00 -14.22
N ASP A 307 5.14 98.73 -12.97
CA ASP A 307 4.62 99.72 -12.03
C ASP A 307 5.64 100.86 -11.80
N ALA A 308 6.93 100.51 -11.64
CA ALA A 308 8.01 101.49 -11.54
C ALA A 308 8.19 102.32 -12.83
N ARG A 309 8.02 101.72 -14.02
CA ARG A 309 8.04 102.45 -15.31
C ARG A 309 6.86 103.43 -15.40
N ILE A 310 5.66 103.00 -15.01
CA ILE A 310 4.44 103.84 -15.00
C ILE A 310 4.62 104.99 -14.01
N ALA A 311 5.13 104.74 -12.81
CA ALA A 311 5.40 105.77 -11.82
C ALA A 311 6.46 106.79 -12.30
N ALA A 312 7.53 106.33 -12.97
CA ALA A 312 8.54 107.20 -13.57
C ALA A 312 7.98 108.06 -14.72
N GLU A 313 7.08 107.49 -15.55
CA GLU A 313 6.40 108.23 -16.61
C GLU A 313 5.43 109.27 -16.05
N GLN A 314 4.63 108.93 -15.04
CA GLN A 314 3.75 109.87 -14.34
C GLN A 314 4.56 111.01 -13.67
N ALA A 315 5.71 110.69 -13.05
CA ALA A 315 6.59 111.70 -12.46
C ALA A 315 7.22 112.63 -13.52
N ARG A 316 7.52 112.12 -14.72
CA ARG A 316 7.95 112.96 -15.86
C ARG A 316 6.83 113.88 -16.34
N LEU A 317 5.63 113.35 -16.54
CA LEU A 317 4.47 114.14 -16.99
C LEU A 317 4.06 115.21 -15.96
N ALA A 318 4.18 114.91 -14.66
CA ALA A 318 3.95 115.88 -13.59
C ALA A 318 4.97 117.05 -13.63
N LYS A 319 6.26 116.76 -13.89
CA LYS A 319 7.28 117.80 -14.09
C LYS A 319 7.01 118.64 -15.33
N GLU A 320 6.68 118.02 -16.46
CA GLU A 320 6.36 118.73 -17.70
C GLU A 320 5.14 119.66 -17.52
N ALA A 321 4.14 119.24 -16.74
CA ALA A 321 2.99 120.08 -16.38
C ALA A 321 3.35 121.23 -15.43
N GLU A 322 4.26 121.01 -14.47
CA GLU A 322 4.77 122.06 -13.58
C GLU A 322 5.63 123.09 -14.34
N GLU A 323 6.50 122.64 -15.24
CA GLU A 323 7.30 123.49 -16.13
C GLU A 323 6.39 124.36 -17.03
N LYS A 324 5.31 123.78 -17.59
CA LYS A 324 4.30 124.54 -18.36
C LYS A 324 3.55 125.55 -17.50
N ARG A 325 3.14 125.20 -16.28
CA ARG A 325 2.48 126.14 -15.34
C ARG A 325 3.40 127.31 -14.99
N LEU A 326 4.67 127.05 -14.72
CA LEU A 326 5.69 128.08 -14.45
C LEU A 326 5.95 128.98 -15.67
N ALA A 327 5.92 128.42 -16.89
CA ALA A 327 6.04 129.19 -18.13
C ALA A 327 4.84 130.13 -18.34
N GLU A 328 3.60 129.64 -18.15
CA GLU A 328 2.39 130.47 -18.19
C GLU A 328 2.40 131.59 -17.13
N GLU A 329 2.85 131.28 -15.91
CA GLU A 329 2.93 132.25 -14.81
C GLU A 329 3.99 133.34 -15.11
N ALA A 330 5.14 132.95 -15.68
CA ALA A 330 6.16 133.88 -16.14
C ALA A 330 5.68 134.76 -17.30
N GLU A 331 4.88 134.23 -18.24
CA GLU A 331 4.27 135.03 -19.31
C GLU A 331 3.24 136.04 -18.76
N LYS A 332 2.34 135.61 -17.87
CA LYS A 332 1.37 136.49 -17.20
C LYS A 332 2.09 137.60 -16.41
N ALA A 333 3.21 137.27 -15.75
CA ALA A 333 4.06 138.25 -15.06
C ALA A 333 4.81 139.21 -16.01
N ARG A 334 5.16 138.80 -17.23
CA ARG A 334 5.70 139.68 -18.28
C ARG A 334 4.65 140.68 -18.75
N LEU A 335 3.47 140.19 -19.13
CA LEU A 335 2.36 141.01 -19.63
C LEU A 335 1.88 142.03 -18.59
N ALA A 336 1.88 141.67 -17.30
CA ALA A 336 1.54 142.59 -16.22
C ALA A 336 2.52 143.77 -16.09
N LYS A 337 3.83 143.56 -16.33
CA LYS A 337 4.83 144.64 -16.31
C LYS A 337 4.71 145.57 -17.51
N GLU A 338 4.53 144.99 -18.69
CA GLU A 338 4.33 145.73 -19.95
C GLU A 338 3.11 146.68 -19.86
N ALA A 339 2.02 146.22 -19.24
CA ALA A 339 0.85 147.06 -18.96
C ALA A 339 1.10 148.18 -17.93
N GLU A 340 1.97 147.97 -16.94
CA GLU A 340 2.34 149.00 -15.96
C GLU A 340 3.28 150.07 -16.56
N GLU A 341 4.25 149.66 -17.38
CA GLU A 341 5.12 150.57 -18.13
C GLU A 341 4.31 151.44 -19.10
N ALA A 342 3.33 150.86 -19.81
CA ALA A 342 2.39 151.59 -20.65
C ALA A 342 1.54 152.62 -19.88
N ARG A 343 1.10 152.27 -18.65
CA ARG A 343 0.33 153.18 -17.77
C ARG A 343 1.17 154.40 -17.38
N ILE A 344 2.44 154.20 -17.04
CA ILE A 344 3.37 155.28 -16.66
C ILE A 344 3.66 156.21 -17.85
N ALA A 345 3.86 155.65 -19.05
CA ALA A 345 4.06 156.43 -20.27
C ALA A 345 2.84 157.34 -20.60
N ALA A 346 1.62 156.81 -20.46
CA ALA A 346 0.39 157.57 -20.67
C ALA A 346 0.22 158.73 -19.67
N GLU A 347 0.60 158.54 -18.40
CA GLU A 347 0.52 159.59 -17.40
C GLU A 347 1.51 160.74 -17.67
N GLN A 348 2.74 160.42 -18.08
CA GLN A 348 3.73 161.44 -18.47
C GLN A 348 3.27 162.25 -19.70
N ALA A 349 2.67 161.59 -20.69
CA ALA A 349 2.12 162.26 -21.87
C ALA A 349 0.98 163.25 -21.53
N ARG A 350 0.14 162.92 -20.55
CA ARG A 350 -0.92 163.82 -20.06
C ARG A 350 -0.33 165.07 -19.39
N LEU A 351 0.67 164.90 -18.53
CA LEU A 351 1.32 166.02 -17.82
C LEU A 351 2.06 166.97 -18.77
N ALA A 352 2.62 166.45 -19.87
CA ALA A 352 3.23 167.27 -20.90
C ALA A 352 2.23 168.21 -21.59
N LYS A 353 1.01 167.72 -21.93
CA LYS A 353 -0.04 168.55 -22.54
C LYS A 353 -0.54 169.67 -21.63
N GLU A 354 -0.78 169.39 -20.34
CA GLU A 354 -1.29 170.40 -19.40
C GLU A 354 -0.31 171.57 -19.20
N ALA A 355 1.00 171.33 -19.36
CA ALA A 355 2.03 172.36 -19.31
C ALA A 355 2.09 173.22 -20.58
N GLU A 356 1.72 172.67 -21.74
CA GLU A 356 1.70 173.39 -23.02
C GLU A 356 0.49 174.34 -23.12
N GLU A 357 -0.70 173.88 -22.73
CA GLU A 357 -1.94 174.69 -22.75
C GLU A 357 -1.83 175.94 -21.86
N LYS A 358 -1.25 175.81 -20.66
CA LYS A 358 -0.99 176.97 -19.77
C LYS A 358 -0.06 178.00 -20.39
N ARG A 359 0.91 177.57 -21.20
CA ARG A 359 1.88 178.47 -21.85
C ARG A 359 1.25 179.30 -22.97
N LEU A 360 0.29 178.72 -23.73
CA LEU A 360 -0.46 179.48 -24.74
C LEU A 360 -1.40 180.52 -24.10
N ALA A 361 -1.97 180.23 -22.93
CA ALA A 361 -2.92 181.11 -22.27
C ALA A 361 -2.30 182.47 -21.85
N GLU A 362 -1.12 182.45 -21.22
CA GLU A 362 -0.43 183.69 -20.80
C GLU A 362 0.03 184.56 -21.99
N GLU A 363 0.41 183.93 -23.11
CA GLU A 363 0.87 184.64 -24.31
C GLU A 363 -0.29 185.39 -25.01
N ALA A 364 -1.49 184.81 -25.02
CA ALA A 364 -2.68 185.40 -25.62
C ALA A 364 -3.24 186.63 -24.84
N GLU A 365 -3.21 186.61 -23.50
CA GLU A 365 -3.69 187.74 -22.70
C GLU A 365 -2.83 188.99 -22.92
N LYS A 366 -1.51 188.81 -22.95
CA LYS A 366 -0.53 189.89 -23.15
C LYS A 366 -0.71 190.61 -24.49
N ALA A 367 -1.02 189.87 -25.56
CA ALA A 367 -1.25 190.43 -26.88
C ALA A 367 -2.47 191.38 -26.95
N ARG A 368 -3.54 191.11 -26.20
CA ARG A 368 -4.74 191.98 -26.19
C ARG A 368 -4.46 193.37 -25.60
N LEU A 369 -3.69 193.43 -24.52
CA LEU A 369 -3.41 194.68 -23.80
C LEU A 369 -2.55 195.66 -24.60
N GLU A 370 -1.64 195.16 -25.45
CA GLU A 370 -0.81 196.00 -26.33
C GLU A 370 -1.61 196.58 -27.52
N GLU A 371 -2.64 195.87 -28.01
CA GLU A 371 -3.45 196.29 -29.16
C GLU A 371 -4.42 197.44 -28.81
N GLU A 372 -5.06 197.36 -27.64
CA GLU A 372 -5.95 198.42 -27.12
C GLU A 372 -5.18 199.73 -26.87
N ALA A 373 -3.99 199.63 -26.28
CA ALA A 373 -3.10 200.77 -26.06
C ALA A 373 -2.59 201.42 -27.37
N ARG A 374 -2.49 200.65 -28.46
CA ARG A 374 -2.13 201.14 -29.79
C ARG A 374 -3.26 201.96 -30.41
N LEU A 375 -4.49 201.45 -30.38
CA LEU A 375 -5.66 202.09 -31.01
C LEU A 375 -5.98 203.47 -30.39
N ALA A 376 -5.93 203.57 -29.06
CA ALA A 376 -6.13 204.84 -28.35
C ALA A 376 -5.11 205.93 -28.77
N LYS A 377 -3.91 205.53 -29.19
CA LYS A 377 -2.82 206.42 -29.60
C LYS A 377 -3.04 207.01 -31.00
N GLU A 378 -3.56 206.21 -31.94
CA GLU A 378 -3.87 206.67 -33.30
C GLU A 378 -5.07 207.65 -33.33
N GLU A 379 -6.09 207.44 -32.50
CA GLU A 379 -7.20 208.41 -32.35
C GLU A 379 -6.71 209.79 -31.88
N ALA A 380 -5.79 209.81 -30.91
CA ALA A 380 -5.20 211.05 -30.39
C ALA A 380 -4.40 211.79 -31.47
N GLU A 381 -3.60 211.07 -32.25
CA GLU A 381 -2.80 211.64 -33.34
C GLU A 381 -3.65 212.15 -34.52
N ALA A 382 -4.79 211.49 -34.80
CA ALA A 382 -5.76 211.95 -35.79
C ALA A 382 -6.40 213.29 -35.40
N ARG A 383 -6.87 213.40 -34.14
CA ARG A 383 -7.44 214.65 -33.60
C ARG A 383 -6.39 215.78 -33.57
N ALA A 384 -5.15 215.47 -33.20
CA ALA A 384 -4.04 216.44 -33.20
C ALA A 384 -3.70 216.99 -34.60
N ARG A 385 -3.91 216.21 -35.67
CA ARG A 385 -3.73 216.65 -37.07
C ARG A 385 -5.00 217.24 -37.70
N GLY A 386 -6.08 217.42 -36.95
CA GLY A 386 -7.34 218.00 -37.44
C GLY A 386 -8.18 217.09 -38.34
N TYR A 387 -7.93 215.77 -38.34
CA TYR A 387 -8.74 214.80 -39.06
C TYR A 387 -9.85 214.24 -38.17
N PRO A 388 -11.08 214.01 -38.70
CA PRO A 388 -12.22 213.59 -37.87
C PRO A 388 -12.08 212.16 -37.32
N ASN A 389 -11.27 211.28 -37.93
CA ASN A 389 -10.88 209.98 -37.38
C ASN A 389 -9.56 209.48 -37.99
N ALA A 390 -8.97 208.45 -37.38
CA ALA A 390 -7.70 207.86 -37.82
C ALA A 390 -7.79 207.13 -39.17
N SER A 391 -8.94 206.51 -39.48
CA SER A 391 -9.17 205.77 -40.73
C SER A 391 -9.01 206.67 -41.96
N ILE A 392 -9.51 207.90 -41.89
CA ILE A 392 -9.36 208.92 -42.96
C ILE A 392 -7.91 209.41 -43.08
N MET A 393 -7.10 209.39 -42.01
CA MET A 393 -5.66 209.68 -42.12
C MET A 393 -4.92 208.57 -42.87
N LYS A 394 -5.18 207.30 -42.53
CA LYS A 394 -4.53 206.13 -43.14
C LYS A 394 -4.87 205.95 -44.62
N ALA A 395 -6.14 206.11 -45.00
CA ALA A 395 -6.59 205.92 -46.38
C ALA A 395 -5.94 206.88 -47.40
N ARG A 396 -5.28 207.96 -46.94
CA ARG A 396 -4.73 209.03 -47.79
C ARG A 396 -3.20 209.02 -47.91
N THR A 397 -2.48 208.10 -47.26
CA THR A 397 -1.05 208.31 -46.92
C THR A 397 -0.02 207.28 -47.42
N GLN A 398 -0.37 206.11 -47.97
CA GLN A 398 0.67 205.17 -48.47
C GLN A 398 0.29 204.32 -49.69
N HIS A 399 1.31 203.68 -50.29
CA HIS A 399 1.34 203.30 -51.72
C HIS A 399 1.46 201.77 -51.95
N LEU A 400 1.01 201.33 -53.15
CA LEU A 400 1.19 199.96 -53.62
C LEU A 400 2.66 199.69 -54.00
N ILE A 401 3.13 198.47 -53.73
CA ILE A 401 4.51 198.02 -54.01
C ILE A 401 4.50 197.03 -55.20
N PRO A 402 5.43 197.12 -56.19
CA PRO A 402 5.26 196.49 -57.50
C PRO A 402 5.11 194.95 -57.53
N ARG A 403 5.64 194.23 -56.53
CA ARG A 403 5.78 192.76 -56.56
C ARG A 403 4.45 192.00 -56.71
N ASN A 404 3.32 192.59 -56.29
CA ASN A 404 2.01 191.95 -56.47
C ASN A 404 1.53 191.98 -57.92
N ASN A 405 2.01 192.91 -58.75
CA ASN A 405 1.49 193.08 -60.12
C ASN A 405 1.95 191.93 -61.04
N GLU A 406 3.12 191.35 -60.80
CA GLU A 406 3.63 190.17 -61.51
C GLU A 406 2.78 188.92 -61.19
N LEU A 407 2.46 188.71 -59.92
CA LEU A 407 1.59 187.61 -59.45
C LEU A 407 0.16 187.73 -59.98
N LEU A 408 -0.43 188.93 -59.95
CA LEU A 408 -1.78 189.18 -60.46
C LEU A 408 -1.85 189.03 -61.98
N THR A 409 -0.82 189.48 -62.71
CA THR A 409 -0.72 189.27 -64.16
C THR A 409 -0.62 187.77 -64.48
N ALA A 410 0.23 187.02 -63.76
CA ALA A 410 0.38 185.59 -63.96
C ALA A 410 -0.92 184.80 -63.67
N LYS A 411 -1.65 185.13 -62.60
CA LYS A 411 -2.86 184.37 -62.20
C LYS A 411 -4.06 184.67 -63.08
N TYR A 412 -4.25 185.92 -63.53
CA TYR A 412 -5.49 186.34 -64.21
C TYR A 412 -5.35 186.67 -65.70
N ALA A 413 -4.15 186.71 -66.30
CA ALA A 413 -4.03 186.99 -67.74
C ALA A 413 -4.58 185.87 -68.64
N ALA A 414 -4.60 184.62 -68.15
CA ALA A 414 -5.06 183.46 -68.92
C ALA A 414 -6.60 183.39 -69.09
N ILE A 415 -7.37 183.96 -68.15
CA ILE A 415 -8.84 183.95 -68.21
C ILE A 415 -9.28 185.04 -69.19
N THR A 416 -9.76 184.64 -70.37
CA THR A 416 -10.18 185.56 -71.45
C THR A 416 -11.65 185.95 -71.38
N ASP A 417 -12.50 185.15 -70.73
CA ASP A 417 -13.85 185.57 -70.38
C ASP A 417 -13.83 186.59 -69.23
N ILE A 418 -14.84 187.45 -69.16
CA ILE A 418 -14.96 188.51 -68.15
C ILE A 418 -15.73 188.05 -66.91
N GLU A 419 -16.73 187.18 -67.06
CA GLU A 419 -17.61 186.77 -65.96
C GLU A 419 -16.90 185.75 -65.05
N GLU A 420 -16.26 184.73 -65.63
CA GLU A 420 -15.42 183.77 -64.91
C GLU A 420 -14.25 184.45 -64.19
N LYS A 421 -13.64 185.45 -64.83
CA LYS A 421 -12.55 186.26 -64.27
C LYS A 421 -13.02 187.11 -63.09
N ALA A 422 -14.19 187.73 -63.19
CA ALA A 422 -14.77 188.50 -62.09
C ALA A 422 -15.14 187.60 -60.90
N PHE A 423 -15.74 186.43 -61.16
CA PHE A 423 -16.06 185.44 -60.13
C PHE A 423 -14.80 184.98 -59.38
N THR A 424 -13.76 184.56 -60.12
CA THR A 424 -12.50 184.06 -59.54
C THR A 424 -11.83 185.12 -58.64
N ILE A 425 -11.82 186.39 -59.08
CA ILE A 425 -11.28 187.51 -58.29
C ILE A 425 -12.10 187.73 -57.01
N LEU A 426 -13.43 187.61 -57.06
CA LEU A 426 -14.29 187.78 -55.89
C LEU A 426 -14.14 186.63 -54.87
N THR A 427 -13.97 185.39 -55.34
CA THR A 427 -13.67 184.23 -54.48
C THR A 427 -12.28 184.36 -53.84
N ASP A 428 -11.24 184.71 -54.60
CA ASP A 428 -9.88 184.96 -54.09
C ASP A 428 -9.80 186.15 -53.10
N LEU A 429 -10.73 187.11 -53.20
CA LEU A 429 -10.87 188.22 -52.24
C LEU A 429 -11.70 187.85 -51.00
N GLY A 430 -12.21 186.62 -50.89
CA GLY A 430 -13.06 186.19 -49.78
C GLY A 430 -14.45 186.85 -49.78
N MET A 431 -14.91 187.35 -50.93
CA MET A 431 -16.23 188.01 -51.08
C MET A 431 -17.33 187.06 -51.54
N LEU A 432 -17.01 185.76 -51.70
CA LEU A 432 -17.94 184.68 -52.02
C LEU A 432 -17.58 183.45 -51.16
N GLU A 433 -18.45 183.05 -50.25
CA GLU A 433 -18.37 181.75 -49.57
C GLU A 433 -19.13 180.68 -50.38
N LEU A 434 -18.54 179.48 -50.48
CA LEU A 434 -19.10 178.33 -51.18
C LEU A 434 -19.68 177.35 -50.15
N SER A 435 -20.96 177.52 -49.81
CA SER A 435 -21.72 176.57 -49.00
C SER A 435 -22.19 175.38 -49.85
N LEU A 436 -21.98 174.15 -49.38
CA LEU A 436 -22.66 172.98 -49.91
C LEU A 436 -24.12 172.96 -49.40
N ASP A 437 -25.03 172.53 -50.26
CA ASP A 437 -26.49 172.56 -50.04
C ASP A 437 -26.95 171.27 -49.30
N PRO A 438 -27.71 171.34 -48.19
CA PRO A 438 -28.09 170.15 -47.43
C PRO A 438 -29.23 169.30 -48.03
N ASP A 439 -29.85 169.73 -49.14
CA ASP A 439 -31.00 169.06 -49.78
C ASP A 439 -30.65 168.32 -51.10
N ASP A 440 -29.40 167.89 -51.32
CA ASP A 440 -29.01 167.13 -52.52
C ASP A 440 -29.61 165.70 -52.52
N ALA A 441 -30.60 165.50 -53.39
CA ALA A 441 -31.45 164.31 -53.43
C ALA A 441 -30.82 163.10 -54.15
N SER A 442 -29.48 162.94 -54.12
CA SER A 442 -28.79 161.71 -54.54
C SER A 442 -28.84 160.61 -53.47
N PHE A 443 -30.05 160.43 -52.94
CA PHE A 443 -30.52 159.43 -51.99
C PHE A 443 -30.30 158.00 -52.51
N ASP A 444 -29.76 157.14 -51.64
CA ASP A 444 -30.17 155.73 -51.50
C ASP A 444 -29.97 155.34 -50.02
N ASP A 445 -31.05 155.45 -49.24
CA ASP A 445 -31.20 154.70 -47.98
C ASP A 445 -31.79 153.32 -48.34
N GLU A 446 -30.97 152.29 -48.58
CA GLU A 446 -31.37 150.86 -48.49
C GLU A 446 -30.14 149.92 -48.59
N ASP A 447 -30.36 148.65 -48.25
CA ASP A 447 -29.45 147.47 -48.31
C ASP A 447 -28.14 147.46 -47.48
N ASP A 448 -27.84 146.41 -46.68
CA ASP A 448 -28.75 145.47 -46.00
C ASP A 448 -28.03 144.81 -44.80
N ASP A 449 -28.78 144.05 -44.00
CA ASP A 449 -28.29 143.28 -42.85
C ASP A 449 -27.29 142.16 -43.21
N ASP A 450 -26.43 141.85 -42.23
CA ASP A 450 -26.13 140.45 -41.88
C ASP A 450 -26.13 140.34 -40.34
N VAL A 451 -27.35 140.51 -39.77
CA VAL A 451 -27.73 140.47 -38.34
C VAL A 451 -28.96 139.57 -38.17
#